data_AF-A0A164H076-F1
#
_entry.id   AF-A0A164H076-F1
#
_cell.length_a   1.000
_cell.length_b   1.000
_cell.length_c   1.000
_cell.angle_alpha   90.00
_cell.angle_beta   90.00
_cell.angle_gamma   90.00
#
_symmetry.space_group_name_H-M   'P 1'
#
loop_
_entity.id
_entity.type
_entity.pdbx_description
1 polymer ?
#
loop_
_entity_poly.entity_id
_entity_poly.type
_entity_poly.pdbx_seq_one_letter_code
_entity_poly.pdbx_strand_id
1 'polypeptide(L)'
;NTCPVEALRFYVNRTSIDRPPIQDGMLFISLIASFRAVTGNTIGRWIKTFLKTAGINTEIFSAHSTRSAASSLAVTRGLSIDRILQAGNWASQTTFGRFYNRETTTTFAASVMADA
;
A
#
# COMPACT_ATOMS: atom_id res chain seq x y z
N ASN A 1 14.03 5.31 -6.84
CA ASN A 1 13.18 6.45 -7.25
C ASN A 1 11.72 5.99 -7.26
N THR A 2 11.00 6.15 -6.14
CA THR A 2 9.62 5.63 -5.96
C THR A 2 8.67 6.76 -5.51
N CYS A 3 8.51 7.78 -6.35
CA CYS A 3 7.56 8.87 -6.08
C CYS A 3 6.16 8.45 -6.56
N PRO A 4 5.13 8.37 -5.68
CA PRO A 4 3.78 8.01 -6.10
C PRO A 4 3.16 9.00 -7.10
N VAL A 5 3.49 10.29 -6.97
CA VAL A 5 2.97 11.34 -7.87
C VAL A 5 3.50 11.14 -9.29
N GLU A 6 4.81 10.95 -9.45
CA GLU A 6 5.41 10.69 -10.76
C GLU A 6 4.91 9.36 -11.34
N ALA A 7 4.82 8.31 -10.53
CA ALA A 7 4.27 7.02 -10.98
C ALA A 7 2.85 7.15 -11.54
N LEU A 8 1.99 7.93 -10.88
CA LEU A 8 0.63 8.20 -11.36
C LEU A 8 0.62 9.05 -12.63
N ARG A 9 1.48 10.07 -12.74
CA ARG A 9 1.62 10.87 -13.96
C ARG A 9 2.02 10.00 -15.15
N PHE A 10 3.03 9.15 -14.99
CA PHE A 10 3.45 8.19 -16.01
C PHE A 10 2.33 7.24 -16.39
N TYR A 11 1.60 6.71 -15.40
CA TYR A 11 0.49 5.82 -15.64
C TYR A 11 -0.63 6.48 -16.45
N VAL A 12 -1.08 7.67 -16.06
CA VAL A 12 -2.14 8.40 -16.77
C VAL A 12 -1.71 8.71 -18.20
N ASN A 13 -0.48 9.19 -18.39
CA ASN A 13 0.06 9.48 -19.72
C ASN A 13 0.10 8.22 -20.59
N ARG A 14 0.67 7.13 -20.08
CA ARG A 14 0.83 5.86 -20.81
C ARG A 14 -0.50 5.22 -21.21
N THR A 15 -1.53 5.40 -20.38
CA THR A 15 -2.86 4.81 -20.61
C THR A 15 -3.83 5.74 -21.34
N SER A 16 -3.40 6.96 -21.68
CA SER A 16 -4.28 7.99 -22.23
C SER A 16 -5.05 7.57 -23.49
N ILE A 17 -4.40 6.83 -24.39
CA ILE A 17 -4.97 6.38 -25.68
C ILE A 17 -5.97 5.24 -25.50
N ASP A 18 -5.76 4.39 -24.50
CA ASP A 18 -6.58 3.19 -24.25
C ASP A 18 -7.78 3.46 -23.35
N ARG A 19 -7.86 4.67 -22.76
CA ARG A 19 -8.92 5.01 -21.81
C ARG A 19 -10.27 5.15 -22.51
N PRO A 20 -11.32 4.46 -22.01
CA PRO A 20 -12.66 4.60 -22.58
C PRO A 20 -13.20 6.03 -22.35
N PRO A 21 -14.03 6.55 -23.27
CA PRO A 21 -14.59 7.90 -23.17
C PRO A 21 -15.42 8.14 -21.90
N ILE A 22 -16.07 7.07 -21.40
CA ILE A 22 -16.83 7.09 -20.16
C ILE A 22 -16.09 6.23 -19.14
N GLN A 23 -15.54 6.91 -18.15
CA GLN A 23 -14.85 6.31 -17.02
C GLN A 23 -15.30 7.10 -15.80
N ASP A 24 -16.16 6.53 -14.96
CA ASP A 24 -16.85 7.18 -13.83
C ASP A 24 -15.90 7.70 -12.72
N GLY A 25 -14.95 8.58 -13.07
CA GLY A 25 -13.90 9.09 -12.19
C GLY A 25 -12.81 8.07 -11.80
N MET A 26 -12.79 6.87 -12.39
CA MET A 26 -11.88 5.81 -11.98
C MET A 26 -10.47 5.97 -12.57
N LEU A 27 -9.44 5.96 -11.71
CA LEU A 27 -8.06 6.15 -12.13
C LEU A 27 -7.48 4.95 -12.89
N PHE A 28 -7.67 3.75 -12.36
CA PHE A 28 -7.04 2.53 -12.88
C PHE A 28 -7.94 1.79 -13.89
N ILE A 29 -7.35 1.40 -15.03
CA ILE A 29 -7.94 0.57 -16.09
C ILE A 29 -7.33 -0.82 -16.15
N SER A 30 -8.07 -1.76 -16.75
CA SER A 30 -7.56 -3.07 -17.17
C SER A 30 -6.41 -2.88 -18.15
N LEU A 31 -5.39 -3.73 -18.08
CA LEU A 31 -4.27 -3.75 -19.02
C LEU A 31 -4.56 -4.60 -20.28
N ILE A 32 -5.70 -5.29 -20.28
CA ILE A 32 -6.23 -6.02 -21.43
C ILE A 32 -7.49 -5.33 -21.93
N ALA A 33 -7.67 -5.32 -23.26
CA ALA A 33 -8.90 -4.85 -23.89
C ALA A 33 -10.13 -5.53 -23.24
N SER A 34 -11.22 -4.84 -22.94
CA SER A 34 -11.64 -3.49 -23.37
C SER A 34 -11.22 -2.31 -22.47
N PHE A 35 -10.13 -2.43 -21.70
CA PHE A 35 -9.52 -1.32 -20.95
C PHE A 35 -10.46 -0.59 -19.97
N ARG A 36 -11.47 -1.30 -19.47
CA ARG A 36 -12.45 -0.74 -18.52
C ARG A 36 -11.80 -0.49 -17.14
N ALA A 37 -12.46 0.35 -16.35
CA ALA A 37 -12.06 0.57 -14.96
C ALA A 37 -11.94 -0.74 -14.17
N VAL A 38 -10.88 -0.88 -13.37
CA VAL A 38 -10.69 -2.04 -12.50
C VAL A 38 -11.31 -1.83 -11.13
N THR A 39 -11.74 -2.92 -10.50
CA THR A 39 -12.27 -2.89 -9.13
C THR A 39 -11.15 -2.94 -8.10
N GLY A 40 -11.48 -2.59 -6.85
CA GLY A 40 -10.56 -2.75 -5.72
C GLY A 40 -10.03 -4.18 -5.55
N ASN A 41 -10.81 -5.20 -5.93
CA ASN A 41 -10.37 -6.60 -5.89
C ASN A 41 -9.22 -6.87 -6.88
N THR A 42 -9.29 -6.33 -8.09
CA THR A 42 -8.20 -6.44 -9.07
C THR A 42 -6.94 -5.74 -8.59
N ILE A 43 -7.07 -4.53 -8.04
CA ILE A 43 -5.94 -3.80 -7.46
C ILE A 43 -5.33 -4.59 -6.29
N GLY A 44 -6.16 -5.16 -5.42
CA GLY A 44 -5.71 -6.02 -4.33
C GLY A 44 -4.92 -7.24 -4.81
N ARG A 45 -5.35 -7.88 -5.90
CA ARG A 45 -4.60 -8.97 -6.54
C ARG A 45 -3.26 -8.50 -7.08
N TRP A 46 -3.20 -7.35 -7.76
CA TRP A 46 -1.93 -6.80 -8.24
C TRP A 46 -0.95 -6.54 -7.10
N ILE A 47 -1.40 -5.91 -6.01
CA ILE A 47 -0.57 -5.67 -4.83
C ILE A 47 -0.07 -7.01 -4.26
N LYS A 48 -0.94 -8.01 -4.10
CA LYS A 48 -0.55 -9.33 -3.62
C LYS A 48 0.49 -9.98 -4.54
N THR A 49 0.33 -9.89 -5.86
CA THR A 49 1.33 -10.35 -6.83
C THR A 49 2.67 -9.65 -6.64
N PHE A 50 2.69 -8.32 -6.50
CA PHE A 50 3.93 -7.57 -6.26
C PHE A 50 4.61 -7.94 -4.94
N LEU A 51 3.84 -8.16 -3.87
CA LEU A 51 4.37 -8.67 -2.60
C LEU A 51 5.05 -10.04 -2.82
N LYS A 52 4.39 -10.96 -3.52
CA LYS A 52 4.96 -12.28 -3.83
C LYS A 52 6.24 -12.16 -4.65
N THR A 53 6.25 -11.33 -5.70
CA THR A 53 7.44 -11.08 -6.52
C THR A 53 8.58 -10.46 -5.72
N ALA A 54 8.28 -9.65 -4.71
CA ALA A 54 9.26 -9.08 -3.78
C ALA A 54 9.72 -10.07 -2.69
N GLY A 55 9.31 -11.35 -2.74
CA GLY A 55 9.70 -12.38 -1.77
C GLY A 55 8.91 -12.36 -0.46
N ILE A 56 7.83 -11.56 -0.37
CA ILE A 56 6.99 -11.50 0.83
C ILE A 56 6.02 -12.69 0.81
N ASN A 57 5.90 -13.39 1.94
CA ASN A 57 4.99 -14.53 2.06
C ASN A 57 3.51 -14.10 1.98
N THR A 58 2.87 -14.39 0.85
CA THR A 58 1.50 -13.97 0.59
C THR A 58 0.41 -14.90 1.13
N GLU A 59 0.79 -16.00 1.78
CA GLU A 59 -0.14 -16.80 2.59
C GLU A 59 -0.42 -16.11 3.94
N ILE A 60 0.51 -15.27 4.39
CA ILE A 60 0.41 -14.49 5.63
C ILE A 60 0.02 -13.04 5.32
N PHE A 61 0.68 -12.43 4.33
CA PHE A 61 0.50 -11.01 4.01
C PHE A 61 -0.38 -10.81 2.77
N SER A 62 -1.30 -9.87 2.88
CA SER A 62 -2.23 -9.50 1.80
C SER A 62 -2.00 -8.06 1.36
N ALA A 63 -2.79 -7.61 0.37
CA ALA A 63 -2.79 -6.20 -0.03
C ALA A 63 -3.01 -5.25 1.16
N HIS A 64 -3.88 -5.61 2.11
CA HIS A 64 -4.16 -4.78 3.28
C HIS A 64 -2.98 -4.68 4.25
N SER A 65 -2.09 -5.68 4.27
CA SER A 65 -0.90 -5.68 5.11
C SER A 65 0.04 -4.51 4.78
N THR A 66 0.02 -3.99 3.54
CA THR A 66 0.80 -2.80 3.15
C THR A 66 0.39 -1.56 3.95
N ARG A 67 -0.91 -1.37 4.21
CA ARG A 67 -1.43 -0.26 5.00
C ARG A 67 -1.00 -0.36 6.46
N SER A 68 -1.10 -1.55 7.04
CA SER A 68 -0.63 -1.82 8.40
C SER A 68 0.88 -1.59 8.52
N ALA A 69 1.68 -2.10 7.59
CA ALA A 69 3.12 -1.92 7.58
C ALA A 69 3.53 -0.43 7.49
N ALA A 70 2.94 0.32 6.55
CA ALA A 70 3.25 1.75 6.37
C ALA A 70 2.91 2.59 7.61
N SER A 71 1.75 2.35 8.21
CA SER A 71 1.32 3.10 9.41
C SER A 71 2.08 2.68 10.67
N SER A 72 2.44 1.41 10.80
CA SER A 72 3.33 0.94 11.89
C SER A 72 4.73 1.56 11.77
N LEU A 73 5.27 1.64 10.54
CA LEU A 73 6.53 2.35 10.29
C LEU A 73 6.42 3.84 10.66
N ALA A 74 5.29 4.50 10.42
CA ALA A 74 5.10 5.87 10.87
C ALA A 74 5.16 6.01 12.40
N VAL A 75 4.60 5.05 13.13
CA VAL A 75 4.71 4.98 14.60
C VAL A 75 6.18 4.80 15.02
N THR A 76 6.90 3.84 14.43
CA THR A 76 8.32 3.59 14.79
C THR A 76 9.24 4.75 14.43
N ARG A 77 8.84 5.59 13.46
CA ARG A 77 9.52 6.85 13.11
C ARG A 77 9.12 8.04 13.99
N GLY A 78 8.26 7.82 15.00
CA GLY A 78 7.90 8.85 15.99
C GLY A 78 6.87 9.87 15.50
N LEU A 79 6.11 9.59 14.43
CA LEU A 79 5.01 10.47 14.03
C LEU A 79 3.91 10.43 15.10
N SER A 80 3.31 11.59 15.37
CA SER A 80 2.19 11.68 16.32
C SER A 80 1.02 10.81 15.86
N ILE A 81 0.37 10.13 16.81
CA ILE A 81 -0.79 9.27 16.55
C ILE A 81 -1.89 10.03 15.80
N ASP A 82 -2.20 11.28 16.17
CA ASP A 82 -3.24 12.06 15.50
C ASP A 82 -3.01 12.24 14.00
N ARG A 83 -1.75 12.50 13.60
CA ARG A 83 -1.38 12.59 12.17
C ARG A 83 -1.52 11.26 11.46
N ILE A 84 -1.19 10.15 12.13
CA ILE A 84 -1.34 8.81 11.57
C ILE A 84 -2.83 8.46 11.42
N LEU A 85 -3.66 8.78 12.41
CA LEU A 85 -5.12 8.60 12.34
C LEU A 85 -5.73 9.44 11.23
N GLN A 86 -5.32 10.69 11.10
CA GLN A 86 -5.76 11.59 10.03
C GLN A 86 -5.36 11.05 8.65
N ALA A 87 -4.09 10.72 8.44
CA ALA A 87 -3.60 10.21 7.16
C ALA A 87 -4.18 8.82 6.81
N GLY A 88 -4.38 7.99 7.82
CA GLY A 88 -4.98 6.67 7.72
C GLY A 88 -6.51 6.66 7.76
N ASN A 89 -7.17 7.82 7.85
CA ASN A 89 -8.63 7.95 7.96
C ASN A 89 -9.26 7.00 9.00
N TRP A 90 -8.69 6.95 10.20
CA TRP A 90 -9.21 6.13 11.32
C TRP A 90 -9.93 7.00 12.33
N ALA A 91 -11.16 6.61 12.67
CA ALA A 91 -11.99 7.33 13.64
C ALA A 91 -11.50 7.21 15.09
N SER A 92 -10.70 6.18 15.42
CA SER A 92 -10.18 6.00 16.77
C SER A 92 -8.81 5.34 16.80
N GLN A 93 -8.03 5.72 17.81
CA GLN A 93 -6.75 5.10 18.13
C GLN A 93 -6.89 3.61 18.45
N THR A 94 -7.99 3.20 19.09
CA THR A 94 -8.24 1.79 19.42
C THR A 94 -8.35 0.92 18.17
N THR A 95 -9.09 1.37 17.15
CA THR A 95 -9.21 0.67 15.86
C THR A 95 -7.85 0.59 15.17
N PHE A 96 -7.11 1.70 15.15
CA PHE A 96 -5.76 1.73 14.62
C PHE A 96 -4.83 0.72 15.32
N GLY A 97 -4.76 0.78 16.65
CA GLY A 97 -3.91 -0.07 17.47
C GLY A 97 -4.21 -1.57 17.29
N ARG A 98 -5.49 -1.94 17.26
CA ARG A 98 -5.90 -3.35 17.16
C ARG A 98 -5.63 -3.96 15.78
N PHE A 99 -5.92 -3.22 14.70
CA PHE A 99 -5.97 -3.79 13.35
C PHE A 99 -4.79 -3.39 12.46
N TYR A 100 -4.13 -2.27 12.74
CA TYR A 100 -3.18 -1.65 11.82
C TYR A 100 -1.79 -1.40 12.41
N ASN A 101 -1.67 -1.10 13.71
CA ASN A 101 -0.37 -1.01 14.36
C ASN A 101 0.18 -2.42 14.67
N ARG A 102 1.18 -2.85 13.92
CA ARG A 102 1.84 -4.15 14.05
C ARG A 102 3.28 -3.90 14.50
N GLU A 103 3.61 -4.40 15.68
CA GLU A 103 4.98 -4.38 16.16
C GLU A 103 5.87 -5.22 15.25
N THR A 104 6.95 -4.63 14.75
CA THR A 104 8.06 -5.39 14.20
C THR A 104 8.91 -5.82 15.38
N THR A 105 8.81 -7.08 15.81
CA THR A 105 9.75 -7.65 16.78
C THR A 105 11.15 -7.55 16.18
N THR A 106 11.89 -6.50 16.54
CA THR A 106 13.33 -6.52 16.37
C THR A 106 13.80 -7.46 17.46
N THR A 107 14.05 -8.72 17.12
CA THR A 107 14.70 -9.64 18.07
C THR A 107 15.99 -8.95 18.52
N PHE A 108 16.26 -8.92 19.82
CA PHE A 108 17.48 -8.32 20.38
C PHE A 108 18.76 -8.73 19.62
N ALA A 109 18.79 -9.96 19.10
CA ALA A 109 19.86 -10.46 18.23
C ALA A 109 20.06 -9.63 16.93
N ALA A 110 19.00 -9.14 16.30
CA ALA A 110 19.08 -8.35 15.07
C ALA A 110 19.60 -6.93 15.32
N SER A 111 19.32 -6.35 16.49
CA SER A 111 19.89 -5.04 16.87
C SER A 111 21.37 -5.14 17.23
N VAL A 112 21.81 -6.23 17.86
CA VAL A 112 23.22 -6.43 18.23
C VAL A 112 24.12 -6.70 17.01
N MET A 113 23.61 -7.34 15.96
CA MET A 113 24.39 -7.63 14.74
C MET A 113 24.44 -6.47 13.73
N ALA A 114 23.60 -5.44 13.86
CA ALA A 114 23.64 -4.28 12.98
C ALA A 114 24.75 -3.27 13.36
N ASP A 115 25.32 -3.41 14.57
CA ASP A 115 26.37 -2.57 15.14
C ASP A 115 27.76 -3.23 15.14
N ALA A 116 27.93 -4.36 14.42
CA ALA A 116 29.20 -5.08 14.24
C ALA A 116 29.65 -5.07 12.78
#